data_AF-A0A1U7DDS0-F1
#
_entry.id   AF-A0A1U7DDS0-F1
#
_cell.length_a   1.000
_cell.length_b   1.000
_cell.length_c   1.000
_cell.angle_alpha   90.00
_cell.angle_beta   90.00
_cell.angle_gamma   90.00
#
_symmetry.space_group_name_H-M   'P 1'
#
loop_
_entity.id
_entity.type
_entity.pdbx_description
1 polymer ?
#
loop_
_entity_poly.entity_id
_entity_poly.type
_entity_poly.pdbx_seq_one_letter_code
_entity_poly.pdbx_strand_id
1 'polypeptide(L)'
;MLSKMITGLTASLVLVGASGAESAGDASAASARALRAAAIAAVEAEDADALLAIMQEMQRRSMYFFEGDEVLCRREPPKVGLLAKPGFNFGTARTAYQTFNKVQRLEEQTCTCPQAARSFEEFSVEFLGVMPEDISETEMQKLREYNIANKNTVYAEYRDFRNQTCREAP
;
A
#
# COMPACT_ATOMS: atom_id res chain seq x y z
N MET A 1 -10.63 73.71 21.13
CA MET A 1 -11.14 72.49 21.81
C MET A 1 -10.35 71.32 21.24
N LEU A 2 -9.16 71.04 21.76
CA LEU A 2 -8.83 70.01 22.75
C LEU A 2 -9.19 68.55 22.35
N SER A 3 -8.13 67.79 22.07
CA SER A 3 -7.83 66.40 22.49
C SER A 3 -8.81 65.26 22.25
N LYS A 4 -8.37 64.26 21.46
CA LYS A 4 -7.93 62.89 21.88
C LYS A 4 -7.82 62.01 20.61
N MET A 5 -6.63 61.54 20.21
CA MET A 5 -5.87 60.37 20.70
C MET A 5 -6.53 59.00 20.50
N ILE A 6 -5.83 58.16 19.74
CA ILE A 6 -5.38 56.80 20.07
C ILE A 6 -6.39 55.63 19.87
N THR A 7 -6.06 54.85 18.83
CA THR A 7 -5.90 53.39 18.80
C THR A 7 -7.12 52.49 19.03
N GLY A 8 -7.33 51.60 18.05
CA GLY A 8 -8.26 50.48 18.18
C GLY A 8 -8.21 49.55 16.97
N LEU A 9 -7.11 48.82 16.81
CA LEU A 9 -7.05 47.62 15.98
C LEU A 9 -8.07 46.61 16.54
N THR A 10 -9.20 46.43 15.87
CA THR A 10 -10.19 45.40 16.21
C THR A 10 -10.29 44.42 15.05
N ALA A 11 -9.44 43.40 15.11
CA ALA A 11 -9.63 42.17 14.36
C ALA A 11 -10.92 41.51 14.86
N SER A 12 -12.03 41.78 14.17
CA SER A 12 -13.27 41.04 14.39
C SER A 12 -13.12 39.68 13.72
N LEU A 13 -12.60 38.72 14.48
CA LEU A 13 -12.68 37.30 14.17
C LEU A 13 -14.17 36.94 14.25
N VAL A 14 -14.86 36.99 13.12
CA VAL A 14 -16.21 36.42 13.01
C VAL A 14 -16.03 34.92 13.13
N LEU A 15 -16.24 34.40 14.34
CA LEU A 15 -16.46 32.98 14.57
C LEU A 15 -17.59 32.54 13.63
N VAL A 16 -17.23 31.82 12.56
CA VAL A 16 -18.19 31.04 11.79
C VAL A 16 -18.76 30.03 12.77
N GLY A 17 -20.00 30.27 13.18
CA GLY A 17 -20.76 29.35 14.00
C GLY A 17 -20.87 28.02 13.27
N ALA A 18 -20.12 27.04 13.73
CA ALA A 18 -20.46 25.63 13.55
C ALA A 18 -21.74 25.37 14.33
N SER A 19 -22.86 25.79 13.72
CA SER A 19 -24.20 25.41 14.13
C SER A 19 -24.48 24.07 13.46
N GLY A 20 -24.78 23.06 14.27
CA GLY A 20 -25.26 21.77 13.80
C GLY A 20 -24.40 20.58 14.21
N ALA A 21 -24.40 20.27 15.51
CA ALA A 21 -24.40 18.86 15.91
C ALA A 21 -25.73 18.24 15.45
N GLU A 22 -25.84 17.89 14.17
CA GLU A 22 -26.89 17.04 13.60
C GLU A 22 -26.38 16.42 12.30
N SER A 23 -25.65 15.32 12.41
CA SER A 23 -26.14 14.03 11.94
C SER A 23 -25.12 12.99 12.34
N ALA A 24 -25.60 11.83 12.82
CA ALA A 24 -24.95 10.59 12.44
C ALA A 24 -25.03 10.55 10.90
N GLY A 25 -24.12 11.27 10.26
CA GLY A 25 -24.09 11.47 8.82
C GLY A 25 -23.93 10.09 8.25
N ASP A 26 -24.96 9.69 7.51
CA ASP A 26 -25.18 8.35 7.01
C ASP A 26 -23.88 7.76 6.45
N ALA A 27 -23.14 7.08 7.31
CA ALA A 27 -21.84 6.53 6.97
C ALA A 27 -22.02 5.53 5.82
N SER A 28 -23.24 5.00 5.63
CA SER A 28 -23.68 4.13 4.55
C SER A 28 -23.54 4.74 3.14
N ALA A 29 -23.49 6.06 3.00
CA ALA A 29 -23.31 6.75 1.72
C ALA A 29 -21.85 7.19 1.45
N ALA A 30 -20.98 7.17 2.47
CA ALA A 30 -19.60 7.65 2.33
C ALA A 30 -18.74 6.69 1.47
N SER A 31 -17.86 7.25 0.64
CA SER A 31 -16.88 6.45 -0.11
C SER A 31 -15.84 5.81 0.82
N ALA A 32 -15.15 4.76 0.36
CA ALA A 32 -14.13 4.08 1.17
C ALA A 32 -12.99 5.03 1.64
N ARG A 33 -12.61 5.99 0.79
CA ARG A 33 -11.62 7.03 1.13
C ARG A 33 -12.15 7.99 2.18
N ALA A 34 -13.41 8.40 2.05
CA ALA A 34 -14.06 9.31 3.01
C ALA A 34 -14.24 8.65 4.39
N LEU A 35 -14.57 7.36 4.45
CA LEU A 35 -14.68 6.60 5.71
C LEU A 35 -13.32 6.50 6.43
N ARG A 36 -12.22 6.25 5.70
CA ARG A 36 -10.86 6.24 6.29
C ARG A 36 -10.47 7.62 6.85
N ALA A 37 -10.73 8.69 6.10
CA ALA A 37 -10.46 10.06 6.55
C ALA A 37 -11.29 10.45 7.78
N ALA A 38 -12.57 10.05 7.81
CA ALA A 38 -13.45 10.28 8.95
C ALA A 38 -12.99 9.50 10.20
N ALA A 39 -12.51 8.27 10.04
CA ALA A 39 -11.96 7.49 11.16
C ALA A 39 -10.71 8.16 11.77
N ILE A 40 -9.82 8.72 10.94
CA ILE A 40 -8.66 9.49 11.39
C ILE A 40 -9.10 10.72 12.18
N ALA A 41 -10.03 11.51 11.62
CA ALA A 41 -10.55 12.71 12.28
C ALA A 41 -11.25 12.40 13.62
N ALA A 42 -11.98 11.28 13.71
CA ALA A 42 -12.62 10.86 14.96
C ALA A 42 -11.60 10.46 16.04
N VAL A 43 -10.48 9.82 15.66
CA VAL A 43 -9.37 9.54 16.59
C VAL A 43 -8.70 10.83 17.06
N GLU A 44 -8.42 11.75 16.14
CA GLU A 44 -7.79 13.05 16.46
C GLU A 44 -8.67 13.91 17.36
N ALA A 45 -10.00 13.80 17.22
CA ALA A 45 -10.97 14.48 18.07
C ALA A 45 -11.29 13.74 19.37
N GLU A 46 -10.68 12.58 19.62
CA GLU A 46 -11.00 11.68 20.75
C GLU A 46 -12.51 11.31 20.82
N ASP A 47 -13.19 11.30 19.66
CA ASP A 47 -14.61 11.02 19.56
C ASP A 47 -14.86 9.52 19.40
N ALA A 48 -15.02 8.85 20.54
CA ALA A 48 -15.23 7.41 20.62
C ALA A 48 -16.52 6.95 19.93
N ASP A 49 -17.59 7.73 19.99
CA ASP A 49 -18.89 7.35 19.44
C ASP A 49 -18.89 7.47 17.91
N ALA A 50 -18.31 8.54 17.37
CA ALA A 50 -18.11 8.69 15.94
C ALA A 50 -17.20 7.59 15.39
N LEU A 51 -16.09 7.31 16.08
CA LEU A 51 -15.16 6.25 15.70
C LEU A 51 -15.86 4.88 15.68
N LEU A 52 -16.65 4.54 16.70
CA LEU A 52 -17.37 3.28 16.77
C LEU A 52 -18.37 3.12 15.61
N ALA A 53 -19.16 4.16 15.31
CA ALA A 53 -20.11 4.14 14.20
C ALA A 53 -19.41 3.94 12.85
N ILE A 54 -18.29 4.62 12.63
CA ILE A 54 -17.48 4.48 11.41
C ILE A 54 -16.88 3.06 11.31
N MET A 55 -16.36 2.52 12.41
CA MET A 55 -15.79 1.16 12.45
C MET A 55 -16.85 0.09 12.17
N GLN A 56 -18.06 0.24 12.71
CA GLN A 56 -19.18 -0.68 12.44
C GLN A 56 -19.58 -0.64 10.96
N GLU A 57 -19.60 0.54 10.34
CA GLU A 57 -19.90 0.68 8.92
C GLU A 57 -18.80 0.10 8.04
N MET A 58 -17.53 0.34 8.37
CA MET A 58 -16.39 -0.27 7.70
C MET A 58 -16.43 -1.80 7.82
N GLN A 59 -16.79 -2.34 9.00
CA GLN A 59 -16.97 -3.77 9.21
C GLN A 59 -18.14 -4.32 8.37
N ARG A 60 -19.29 -3.65 8.34
CA ARG A 60 -20.47 -4.04 7.55
C ARG A 60 -20.16 -4.16 6.06
N ARG A 61 -19.25 -3.31 5.56
CA ARG A 61 -18.80 -3.32 4.16
C ARG A 61 -17.62 -4.25 3.89
N SER A 62 -17.20 -5.03 4.86
CA SER A 62 -15.96 -5.82 4.77
C SER A 62 -14.76 -4.96 4.33
N MET A 63 -14.76 -3.67 4.69
CA MET A 63 -13.61 -2.79 4.52
C MET A 63 -12.59 -3.13 5.60
N TYR A 64 -11.98 -4.29 5.48
CA TYR A 64 -10.78 -4.60 6.21
C TYR A 64 -9.75 -3.55 5.82
N PHE A 65 -9.11 -2.90 6.80
CA PHE A 65 -8.12 -1.84 6.59
C PHE A 65 -7.02 -2.21 5.59
N PHE A 66 -6.87 -3.51 5.32
CA PHE A 66 -5.90 -4.10 4.42
C PHE A 66 -6.37 -4.23 2.96
N GLU A 67 -7.64 -4.48 2.63
CA GLU A 67 -8.00 -4.80 1.23
C GLU A 67 -8.12 -3.56 0.33
N GLY A 68 -6.99 -3.13 -0.25
CA GLY A 68 -6.93 -2.22 -1.40
C GLY A 68 -5.70 -2.55 -2.24
N ASP A 69 -5.84 -2.75 -3.56
CA ASP A 69 -4.81 -3.23 -4.50
C ASP A 69 -3.99 -4.48 -4.07
N GLU A 70 -4.29 -5.04 -2.89
CA GLU A 70 -3.47 -6.02 -2.19
C GLU A 70 -3.39 -7.35 -2.90
N VAL A 71 -4.42 -7.71 -3.68
CA VAL A 71 -4.42 -8.98 -4.42
C VAL A 71 -3.25 -9.04 -5.39
N LEU A 72 -2.99 -7.93 -6.10
CA LEU A 72 -1.82 -7.84 -6.98
C LEU A 72 -0.53 -7.81 -6.16
N CYS A 73 -0.51 -7.06 -5.06
CA CYS A 73 0.69 -6.93 -4.22
C CYS A 73 1.09 -8.21 -3.48
N ARG A 74 0.14 -9.14 -3.29
CA ARG A 74 0.33 -10.43 -2.62
C ARG A 74 0.40 -11.60 -3.59
N ARG A 75 0.46 -11.35 -4.91
CA ARG A 75 0.57 -12.42 -5.91
C ARG A 75 1.81 -13.26 -5.64
N GLU A 76 1.61 -14.55 -5.39
CA GLU A 76 2.67 -15.54 -5.18
C GLU A 76 2.82 -16.46 -6.41
N PRO A 77 3.96 -17.17 -6.54
CA PRO A 77 4.07 -18.25 -7.51
C PRO A 77 2.98 -19.32 -7.31
N PRO A 78 2.49 -19.96 -8.38
CA PRO A 78 1.63 -21.12 -8.24
C PRO A 78 2.42 -22.30 -7.66
N LYS A 79 1.79 -23.06 -6.75
CA LYS A 79 2.36 -24.30 -6.21
C LYS A 79 2.10 -25.47 -7.15
N VAL A 80 2.82 -25.49 -8.27
CA VAL A 80 2.73 -26.52 -9.33
C VAL A 80 4.08 -27.16 -9.60
N GLY A 81 4.09 -28.34 -10.23
CA GLY A 81 5.31 -29.04 -10.64
C GLY A 81 6.32 -29.16 -9.49
N LEU A 82 7.55 -28.70 -9.74
CA LEU A 82 8.63 -28.71 -8.76
C LEU A 82 8.39 -27.76 -7.57
N LEU A 83 7.63 -26.68 -7.75
CA LEU A 83 7.31 -25.70 -6.72
C LEU A 83 6.26 -26.20 -5.72
N ALA A 84 5.49 -27.23 -6.07
CA ALA A 84 4.55 -27.88 -5.17
C ALA A 84 5.24 -28.82 -4.16
N LYS A 85 6.47 -29.27 -4.45
CA LYS A 85 7.18 -30.22 -3.61
C LYS A 85 7.63 -29.54 -2.29
N PRO A 86 7.62 -30.26 -1.16
CA PRO A 86 8.20 -29.77 0.09
C PRO A 86 9.67 -29.38 -0.09
N GLY A 87 10.10 -28.30 0.57
CA GLY A 87 11.47 -27.82 0.54
C GLY A 87 11.58 -26.33 0.21
N PHE A 88 12.75 -25.91 -0.28
CA PHE A 88 13.06 -24.49 -0.49
C PHE A 88 12.69 -23.96 -1.89
N ASN A 89 12.33 -24.83 -2.84
CA ASN A 89 12.12 -24.45 -4.23
C ASN A 89 11.06 -23.34 -4.40
N PHE A 90 9.91 -23.47 -3.73
CA PHE A 90 8.89 -22.42 -3.70
C PHE A 90 9.44 -21.08 -3.17
N GLY A 91 10.17 -21.11 -2.05
CA GLY A 91 10.74 -19.91 -1.45
C GLY A 91 11.79 -19.24 -2.35
N THR A 92 12.62 -20.03 -3.01
CA THR A 92 13.61 -19.57 -3.99
C THR A 92 12.93 -18.90 -5.18
N ALA A 93 11.93 -19.54 -5.77
CA ALA A 93 11.18 -18.99 -6.90
C ALA A 93 10.43 -17.70 -6.52
N ARG A 94 9.79 -17.69 -5.35
CA ARG A 94 9.12 -16.50 -4.81
C ARG A 94 10.10 -15.34 -4.65
N THR A 95 11.28 -15.60 -4.08
CA THR A 95 12.29 -14.55 -3.85
C THR A 95 12.81 -13.98 -5.17
N ALA A 96 13.06 -14.84 -6.16
CA ALA A 96 13.55 -14.41 -7.47
C ALA A 96 12.52 -13.56 -8.20
N TYR A 97 11.27 -14.04 -8.27
CA TYR A 97 10.15 -13.29 -8.83
C TYR A 97 9.94 -11.93 -8.14
N GLN A 98 9.97 -11.91 -6.81
CA GLN A 98 9.85 -10.66 -6.05
C GLN A 98 11.04 -9.71 -6.25
N THR A 99 12.23 -10.23 -6.55
CA THR A 99 13.42 -9.42 -6.82
C THR A 99 13.34 -8.84 -8.22
N PHE A 100 13.01 -9.67 -9.21
CA PHE A 100 12.83 -9.26 -10.60
C PHE A 100 11.83 -8.12 -10.73
N ASN A 101 10.66 -8.26 -10.10
CA ASN A 101 9.65 -7.22 -10.17
C ASN A 101 10.06 -5.92 -9.45
N LYS A 102 10.91 -5.99 -8.42
CA LYS A 102 11.44 -4.77 -7.77
C LYS A 102 12.40 -4.03 -8.70
N VAL A 103 13.22 -4.74 -9.47
CA VAL A 103 14.07 -4.13 -10.50
C VAL A 103 13.22 -3.34 -11.49
N GLN A 104 12.15 -3.96 -12.01
CA GLN A 104 11.22 -3.29 -12.92
C GLN A 104 10.60 -2.02 -12.31
N ARG A 105 10.20 -2.07 -11.03
CA ARG A 105 9.68 -0.86 -10.33
C ARG A 105 10.72 0.24 -10.16
N LEU A 106 11.98 -0.13 -9.91
CA LEU A 106 13.08 0.82 -9.85
C LEU A 106 13.34 1.45 -11.22
N GLU A 107 13.24 0.69 -12.30
CA GLU A 107 13.39 1.21 -13.68
C GLU A 107 12.25 2.17 -14.05
N GLU A 108 11.02 1.82 -13.72
CA GLU A 108 9.83 2.63 -13.99
C GLU A 108 9.63 3.81 -13.03
N GLN A 109 10.37 3.84 -11.90
CA GLN A 109 10.23 4.84 -10.83
C GLN A 109 8.78 4.99 -10.31
N THR A 110 8.05 3.88 -10.20
CA THR A 110 6.65 3.89 -9.74
C THR A 110 6.46 3.35 -8.32
N CYS A 111 5.53 3.95 -7.58
CA CYS A 111 5.20 3.60 -6.20
C CYS A 111 4.21 2.44 -6.06
N THR A 112 3.65 1.94 -7.18
CA THR A 112 2.82 0.73 -7.22
C THR A 112 3.61 -0.47 -6.68
N CYS A 113 2.92 -1.44 -6.10
CA CYS A 113 3.61 -2.62 -5.57
C CYS A 113 4.30 -3.45 -6.66
N PRO A 114 5.39 -4.17 -6.32
CA PRO A 114 6.19 -4.89 -7.33
C PRO A 114 5.41 -5.97 -8.05
N GLN A 115 4.56 -6.73 -7.35
CA GLN A 115 3.84 -7.85 -7.93
C GLN A 115 2.74 -7.44 -8.92
N ALA A 116 2.38 -6.15 -8.97
CA ALA A 116 1.54 -5.60 -10.02
C ALA A 116 2.28 -5.46 -11.37
N ALA A 117 3.61 -5.60 -11.41
CA ALA A 117 4.40 -5.47 -12.63
C ALA A 117 4.07 -6.52 -13.68
N ARG A 118 3.91 -7.74 -13.21
CA ARG A 118 3.70 -8.93 -14.01
C ARG A 118 3.29 -10.07 -13.11
N SER A 119 2.67 -11.07 -13.70
CA SER A 119 2.40 -12.35 -13.09
C SER A 119 3.67 -13.20 -12.95
N PHE A 120 3.58 -14.28 -12.17
CA PHE A 120 4.66 -15.26 -12.07
C PHE A 120 4.85 -16.03 -13.39
N GLU A 121 3.78 -16.26 -14.15
CA GLU A 121 3.82 -16.92 -15.45
C GLU A 121 4.61 -16.09 -16.46
N GLU A 122 4.29 -14.80 -16.60
CA GLU A 122 5.06 -13.87 -17.45
C GLU A 122 6.53 -13.80 -17.03
N PHE A 123 6.81 -13.73 -15.73
CA PHE A 123 8.17 -13.82 -15.22
C PHE A 123 8.86 -15.13 -15.61
N SER A 124 8.20 -16.28 -15.46
CA SER A 124 8.77 -17.58 -15.79
C SER A 124 9.06 -17.70 -17.28
N VAL A 125 8.13 -17.30 -18.14
CA VAL A 125 8.32 -17.34 -19.59
C VAL A 125 9.42 -16.39 -20.03
N GLU A 126 9.45 -15.16 -19.52
CA GLU A 126 10.45 -14.17 -19.92
C GLU A 126 11.86 -14.49 -19.38
N PHE A 127 11.96 -14.86 -18.09
CA PHE A 127 13.24 -15.04 -17.42
C PHE A 127 13.80 -16.45 -17.55
N LEU A 128 12.94 -17.48 -17.50
CA LEU A 128 13.34 -18.88 -17.53
C LEU A 128 13.11 -19.53 -18.89
N GLY A 129 12.23 -18.99 -19.73
CA GLY A 129 11.86 -19.54 -21.02
C GLY A 129 10.85 -20.69 -20.95
N VAL A 130 10.22 -20.91 -19.79
CA VAL A 130 9.31 -22.05 -19.55
C VAL A 130 8.10 -21.64 -18.71
N MET A 131 7.03 -22.44 -18.79
CA MET A 131 5.87 -22.30 -17.92
C MET A 131 6.17 -22.77 -16.48
N PRO A 132 5.44 -22.28 -15.45
CA PRO A 132 5.69 -22.66 -14.06
C PRO A 132 5.64 -24.17 -13.77
N GLU A 133 4.76 -24.90 -14.45
CA GLU A 133 4.61 -26.36 -14.35
C GLU A 133 5.83 -27.13 -14.87
N ASP A 134 6.58 -26.53 -15.80
CA ASP A 134 7.71 -27.14 -16.49
C ASP A 134 9.08 -26.75 -15.87
N ILE A 135 9.07 -25.95 -14.79
CA ILE A 135 10.29 -25.58 -14.07
C ILE A 135 10.98 -26.84 -13.55
N SER A 136 12.20 -27.08 -14.04
CA SER A 136 13.06 -28.17 -13.60
C SER A 136 14.15 -27.69 -12.65
N GLU A 137 15.03 -28.58 -12.21
CA GLU A 137 16.19 -28.20 -11.39
C GLU A 137 17.17 -27.28 -12.14
N THR A 138 17.21 -27.35 -13.48
CA THR A 138 18.02 -26.43 -14.31
C THR A 138 17.54 -24.99 -14.14
N GLU A 139 16.24 -24.75 -14.25
CA GLU A 139 15.65 -23.43 -14.07
C GLU A 139 15.74 -22.98 -12.61
N MET A 140 15.56 -23.90 -11.66
CA MET A 140 15.76 -23.59 -10.25
C MET A 140 17.19 -23.14 -9.96
N GLN A 141 18.20 -23.71 -10.63
CA GLN A 141 19.58 -23.26 -10.50
C GLN A 141 19.76 -21.80 -10.97
N LYS A 142 19.16 -21.43 -12.11
CA LYS A 142 19.14 -20.02 -12.57
C LYS A 142 18.50 -19.08 -11.56
N LEU A 143 17.39 -19.49 -10.93
CA LEU A 143 16.73 -18.69 -9.89
C LEU A 143 17.60 -18.52 -8.63
N ARG A 144 18.37 -19.54 -8.25
CA ARG A 144 19.31 -19.47 -7.12
C ARG A 144 20.44 -18.49 -7.42
N GLU A 145 21.05 -18.59 -8.60
CA GLU A 145 22.11 -17.67 -9.05
C GLU A 145 21.63 -16.24 -9.13
N TYR A 146 20.44 -16.02 -9.69
CA TYR A 146 19.81 -14.70 -9.74
C TYR A 146 19.60 -14.11 -8.35
N ASN A 147 19.09 -14.90 -7.40
CA ASN A 147 18.92 -14.46 -6.02
C ASN A 147 20.25 -14.10 -5.34
N ILE A 148 21.30 -14.91 -5.56
CA ILE A 148 22.63 -14.65 -4.99
C ILE A 148 23.17 -13.32 -5.50
N ALA A 149 23.06 -13.07 -6.81
CA ALA A 149 23.60 -11.88 -7.44
C ALA A 149 22.81 -10.60 -7.08
N ASN A 150 21.48 -10.68 -6.94
CA ASN A 150 20.64 -9.48 -6.95
C ASN A 150 19.90 -9.18 -5.65
N LYS A 151 19.50 -10.20 -4.89
CA LYS A 151 18.46 -10.06 -3.84
C LYS A 151 18.76 -8.94 -2.84
N ASN A 152 19.97 -8.91 -2.30
CA ASN A 152 20.30 -7.95 -1.23
C ASN A 152 20.40 -6.52 -1.76
N THR A 153 21.07 -6.33 -2.90
CA THR A 153 21.26 -5.03 -3.54
C THR A 153 19.93 -4.43 -3.97
N VAL A 154 19.14 -5.17 -4.76
CA VAL A 154 17.82 -4.71 -5.24
C VAL A 154 16.87 -4.42 -4.08
N TYR A 155 16.91 -5.23 -3.01
CA TYR A 155 16.07 -4.98 -1.84
C TYR A 155 16.45 -3.68 -1.13
N ALA A 156 17.74 -3.40 -0.98
CA ALA A 156 18.22 -2.16 -0.37
C ALA A 156 17.82 -0.95 -1.23
N GLU A 157 18.10 -0.98 -2.53
CA GLU A 157 17.76 0.10 -3.46
C GLU A 157 16.25 0.35 -3.53
N TYR A 158 15.44 -0.70 -3.65
CA TYR A 158 13.99 -0.56 -3.68
C TYR A 158 13.44 0.01 -2.37
N ARG A 159 13.97 -0.42 -1.22
CA ARG A 159 13.59 0.15 0.08
C ARG A 159 13.92 1.63 0.15
N ASP A 160 15.11 2.02 -0.30
CA ASP A 160 15.57 3.40 -0.24
C ASP A 160 14.75 4.29 -1.19
N PHE A 161 14.50 3.84 -2.43
CA PHE A 161 13.56 4.47 -3.37
C PHE A 161 12.18 4.68 -2.75
N ARG A 162 11.59 3.63 -2.17
CA ARG A 162 10.27 3.70 -1.54
C ARG A 162 10.23 4.69 -0.38
N ASN A 163 11.27 4.74 0.44
CA ASN A 163 11.33 5.65 1.58
C ASN A 163 11.47 7.11 1.15
N GLN A 164 12.22 7.38 0.08
CA GLN A 164 12.49 8.74 -0.39
C GLN A 164 11.36 9.30 -1.25
N THR A 165 10.70 8.45 -2.04
CA THR A 165 9.81 8.91 -3.12
C THR A 165 8.34 8.56 -2.87
N CYS A 166 8.08 7.41 -2.24
CA CYS A 166 6.73 6.82 -2.21
C CYS A 166 6.06 6.87 -0.85
N ARG A 167 6.78 7.21 0.21
CA ARG A 167 6.17 7.61 1.46
C ARG A 167 5.92 9.10 1.33
N GLU A 168 4.65 9.51 1.42
CA GLU A 168 4.34 10.92 1.62
C GLU A 168 5.15 11.38 2.85
N ALA A 169 5.93 12.45 2.68
CA ALA A 169 6.59 13.08 3.82
C ALA A 169 5.51 13.43 4.86
N PRO A 170 5.77 13.20 6.16
CA PRO A 170 4.81 13.51 7.20
C PRO A 170 4.37 14.98 7.15
#